data_AF-A0A162JJ34-F1
#
_entry.id   AF-A0A162JJ34-F1
#
_cell.length_a   1.000
_cell.length_b   1.000
_cell.length_c   1.000
_cell.angle_alpha   90.00
_cell.angle_beta   90.00
_cell.angle_gamma   90.00
#
_symmetry.space_group_name_H-M   'P 1'
#
loop_
_entity.id
_entity.type
_entity.pdbx_description
1 polymer ?
#
loop_
_entity_poly.entity_id
_entity_poly.type
_entity_poly.pdbx_seq_one_letter_code
_entity_poly.pdbx_strand_id
1 'polypeptide(L)' 'MKCVYNGVIDSTSPDLCQGVVFLEPHDLVAVQEQPFDTELFTIIITALFVSFITGHFTGRVSRWLGKL' A
#
# COMPACT_ATOMS: atom_id res chain seq x y z
N MET A 1 8.68 -20.92 0.56
CA MET A 1 9.89 -21.43 1.25
C MET A 1 10.97 -20.36 1.15
N LYS A 2 11.60 -19.99 2.27
CA LYS A 2 12.76 -19.09 2.27
C LYS A 2 13.99 -19.90 2.71
N CYS A 3 15.13 -19.57 2.11
CA CYS A 3 16.37 -20.30 2.22
C CYS A 3 17.26 -19.66 3.29
N VAL A 4 17.92 -20.45 4.13
CA VAL A 4 18.99 -19.95 5.00
C VAL A 4 20.31 -20.18 4.29
N TYR A 5 21.04 -19.09 4.06
CA TYR A 5 22.39 -19.11 3.48
C TYR A 5 23.30 -18.23 4.32
N ASN A 6 24.37 -18.79 4.88
CA ASN A 6 25.32 -18.11 5.78
C ASN A 6 24.65 -17.38 6.96
N GLY A 7 23.62 -18.01 7.54
CA GLY A 7 22.89 -17.47 8.70
C GLY A 7 21.90 -16.33 8.39
N VAL A 8 21.70 -15.97 7.12
CA VAL A 8 20.71 -14.98 6.69
C VAL A 8 19.60 -15.66 5.90
N ILE A 9 18.36 -15.21 6.10
CA ILE A 9 17.18 -15.68 5.35
C ILE A 9 17.12 -14.92 4.03
N ASP A 10 17.30 -15.62 2.92
CA ASP A 10 17.32 -15.03 1.58
C ASP A 10 16.52 -15.90 0.58
N SER A 11 16.34 -15.36 -0.63
CA SER A 11 15.71 -15.98 -1.79
C SER A 11 16.70 -16.73 -2.69
N THR A 12 17.82 -17.18 -2.13
CA THR A 12 18.85 -17.95 -2.83
C THR A 12 18.27 -19.25 -3.42
N SER A 13 18.84 -19.70 -4.54
CA SER A 13 18.44 -20.95 -5.21
C SER A 13 18.44 -22.13 -4.22
N PRO A 14 17.43 -23.04 -4.28
CA PRO A 14 17.31 -24.18 -3.37
C PRO A 14 18.55 -25.09 -3.34
N ASP A 15 19.33 -25.13 -4.41
CA ASP A 15 20.55 -25.95 -4.51
C ASP A 15 21.70 -25.46 -3.62
N LEU A 16 21.64 -24.20 -3.18
CA LEU A 16 22.65 -23.56 -2.32
C LEU A 16 22.17 -23.42 -0.87
N CYS A 17 20.99 -23.94 -0.54
CA CYS A 17 20.44 -23.80 0.80
C CYS A 17 21.14 -24.66 1.82
N GLN A 18 21.59 -24.02 2.92
CA GLN A 18 22.07 -24.73 4.09
C GLN A 18 20.90 -25.24 4.96
N GLY A 19 19.73 -24.62 4.83
CA GLY A 19 18.50 -25.05 5.49
C GLY A 19 17.26 -24.34 4.94
N VAL A 20 16.10 -24.94 5.18
CA VAL A 20 14.79 -24.35 4.85
C VAL A 20 14.09 -23.90 6.12
N VAL A 21 13.56 -22.68 6.12
CA VAL A 21 12.73 -22.17 7.21
C VAL A 21 11.28 -22.16 6.74
N PHE A 22 10.44 -22.86 7.48
CA PHE A 22 8.99 -22.77 7.37
C PHE A 22 8.55 -21.59 8.22
N LEU A 23 8.34 -20.44 7.58
CA LEU A 23 7.77 -19.27 8.24
C LEU A 23 6.34 -19.61 8.67
N GLU A 24 6.08 -19.55 9.97
CA GLU A 24 4.72 -19.66 10.48
C GLU A 24 4.00 -18.31 10.27
N PRO A 25 2.66 -18.27 10.21
CA PRO A 25 1.93 -17.03 9.92
C PRO A 25 2.24 -15.87 10.88
N HIS A 26 2.67 -16.18 12.10
CA HIS A 26 3.08 -15.18 13.09
C HIS A 26 4.46 -14.56 12.82
N ASP A 27 5.34 -15.25 12.08
CA ASP A 27 6.66 -14.72 11.68
C ASP A 27 6.55 -13.66 10.58
N LEU A 28 5.48 -13.70 9.79
CA LEU A 28 5.21 -12.73 8.72
C LEU A 28 4.77 -11.36 9.26
N VAL A 29 4.25 -11.32 10.50
CA VAL A 29 3.84 -10.08 11.16
C VAL A 29 5.05 -9.19 11.47
N ALA A 30 6.24 -9.78 11.67
CA ALA A 30 7.48 -9.04 11.89
C ALA A 30 8.18 -8.61 10.59
N VAL A 31 7.80 -9.16 9.42
CA VAL A 31 8.47 -8.90 8.13
C VAL A 31 7.75 -7.82 7.32
N GLN A 32 6.52 -7.45 7.69
CA GLN A 32 5.74 -6.46 6.95
C GLN A 32 5.83 -5.07 7.56
N GLU A 33 7.05 -4.57 7.79
CA GLU A 33 7.29 -3.12 7.81
C GLU A 33 7.33 -2.60 6.37
N GLN A 34 6.20 -2.70 5.66
CA GLN A 34 6.06 -1.88 4.46
C GLN A 34 5.92 -0.44 4.96
N PRO A 35 6.88 0.45 4.70
CA PRO A 35 6.81 1.81 5.21
C PRO A 35 5.52 2.43 4.68
N PHE A 36 4.69 2.92 5.58
CA PHE A 36 3.48 3.62 5.20
C PHE A 36 3.89 4.87 4.41
N ASP A 37 3.55 4.88 3.13
CA ASP A 37 3.88 5.98 2.23
C ASP A 37 2.93 7.15 2.52
N THR A 38 3.38 8.04 3.41
CA THR A 38 2.64 9.23 3.83
C THR A 38 2.43 10.22 2.69
N GLU A 39 3.32 10.25 1.71
CA GLU A 39 3.23 11.11 0.54
C GLU A 39 2.10 10.62 -0.37
N LEU A 40 2.11 9.33 -0.72
CA LEU A 40 1.05 8.71 -1.52
C LEU A 40 -0.32 8.84 -0.85
N PHE A 41 -0.38 8.60 0.46
CA PHE A 41 -1.61 8.78 1.24
C PHE A 41 -2.14 10.22 1.16
N THR A 42 -1.26 11.21 1.34
CA THR A 42 -1.64 12.63 1.32
C THR A 42 -2.13 13.05 -0.07
N ILE A 43 -1.49 12.57 -1.13
CA ILE A 43 -1.90 12.82 -2.52
C ILE A 43 -3.32 12.28 -2.76
N ILE A 44 -3.57 11.02 -2.39
CA ILE A 44 -4.88 10.37 -2.59
C ILE A 44 -5.97 11.11 -1.82
N ILE A 45 -5.74 11.41 -0.54
CA ILE A 45 -6.73 12.12 0.29
C ILE A 45 -7.02 13.51 -0.27
N THR A 46 -6.00 14.26 -0.68
CA THR A 46 -6.17 15.59 -1.25
C THR A 46 -6.96 15.54 -2.57
N ALA A 47 -6.65 14.59 -3.45
CA ALA A 47 -7.38 14.39 -4.70
C ALA A 47 -8.86 14.08 -4.45
N LEU A 48 -9.16 13.23 -3.46
CA LEU A 48 -10.53 12.92 -3.07
C LEU A 48 -11.26 14.17 -2.56
N PHE A 49 -10.63 14.99 -1.71
CA PHE A 49 -11.23 16.24 -1.25
C PHE A 49 -11.51 17.22 -2.39
N VAL A 50 -10.57 17.39 -3.32
CA VAL A 50 -10.76 18.27 -4.49
C VAL A 50 -11.91 17.76 -5.37
N SER A 51 -12.00 16.45 -5.61
CA SER A 51 -13.09 15.87 -6.39
C SER A 51 -14.45 16.07 -5.73
N PHE A 52 -14.53 15.93 -4.39
CA PHE A 52 -15.74 16.18 -3.62
C PHE A 52 -16.18 17.65 -3.72
N ILE A 53 -15.24 18.58 -3.49
CA ILE A 53 -15.49 20.02 -3.55
C ILE A 53 -15.99 20.41 -4.94
N THR A 54 -15.24 20.04 -5.98
CA THR A 54 -15.60 20.36 -7.38
C THR A 54 -16.96 19.79 -7.75
N GLY A 55 -17.27 18.54 -7.40
CA GLY A 55 -18.58 17.94 -7.61
C GLY A 55 -19.71 18.71 -6.89
N HIS A 56 -19.50 19.05 -5.61
CA HIS A 56 -20.49 19.79 -4.82
C HIS A 56 -20.79 21.18 -5.41
N PHE A 57 -19.75 21.95 -5.75
CA PHE A 57 -19.91 23.28 -6.33
C PHE A 57 -20.50 23.22 -7.74
N THR A 58 -20.11 22.25 -8.57
CA THR A 58 -20.69 22.06 -9.91
C THR A 58 -22.20 21.76 -9.81
N GLY A 59 -22.62 20.94 -8.84
CA GLY A 59 -24.04 20.72 -8.55
C GLY A 59 -24.80 21.98 -8.11
N ARG A 60 -24.16 22.84 -7.30
CA ARG A 60 -24.74 24.14 -6.90
C ARG A 60 -24.90 25.07 -8.10
N VAL A 61 -23.87 25.18 -8.94
CA VAL A 61 -23.86 26.06 -10.12
C VAL A 61 -24.90 25.60 -11.15
N SER A 62 -24.94 24.31 -11.48
CA SER A 62 -25.95 23.77 -12.40
C SER A 62 -27.39 24.01 -11.92
N ARG A 63 -27.66 23.87 -10.61
CA ARG A 63 -28.96 24.22 -10.02
C ARG A 63 -29.28 25.70 -10.10
N TRP A 64 -28.29 26.59 -10.02
CA TRP A 64 -28.52 28.02 -10.15
C TRP A 64 -28.82 28.42 -11.59
N LEU A 65 -28.07 27.86 -12.55
CA LEU A 65 -28.30 28.09 -13.98
C LEU A 65 -29.63 27.52 -14.47
N GLY A 66 -30.07 26.37 -13.95
CA GLY A 66 -31.40 25.81 -14.29
C GLY A 66 -32.59 26.53 -13.65
N LYS A 67 -32.36 27.58 -12.86
CA LYS A 67 -33.41 28.45 -12.29
C LYS A 67 -33.51 29.81 -12.99
N LEU A 68 -32.54 30.15 -13.83
CA LEU A 68 -32.60 31.29 -14.77
C LEU A 68 -33.40 30.88 -16.00
#